data_AF-A0A3P6CCF8-F1
#
_entry.id   AF-A0A3P6CCF8-F1
#
_cell.length_a   1.000
_cell.length_b   1.000
_cell.length_c   1.000
_cell.angle_alpha   90.00
_cell.angle_beta   90.00
_cell.angle_gamma   90.00
#
_symmetry.space_group_name_H-M   'P 1'
#
loop_
_entity.id
_entity.type
_entity.pdbx_description
1 polymer ?
#
loop_
_entity_poly.entity_id
_entity_poly.type
_entity_poly.pdbx_seq_one_letter_code
_entity_poly.pdbx_strand_id
1 'polypeptide(L)'
;MDLVRALLRPKAWPAFRYQETELRKALEKINVWSLCGVTARLNRCAAKVANSVTMEMRYQSYVARGAPGWMHDLLEADKQGR
;
A
#
# COMPACT_ATOMS: atom_id res chain seq x y z
N MET A 1 5.50 -2.66 8.87
CA MET A 1 5.53 -1.48 9.76
C MET A 1 6.95 -0.95 9.95
N ASP A 2 7.95 -1.82 9.90
CA ASP A 2 9.31 -1.48 10.32
C ASP A 2 10.06 -0.58 9.33
N LEU A 3 9.78 -0.71 8.03
CA LEU A 3 10.38 0.16 7.01
C LEU A 3 9.93 1.63 7.15
N VAL A 4 8.63 1.87 7.38
CA VAL A 4 8.10 3.24 7.62
C VAL A 4 8.75 3.84 8.86
N ARG A 5 8.89 3.04 9.94
CA ARG A 5 9.56 3.46 11.17
C ARG A 5 11.05 3.73 10.94
N ALA A 6 11.72 2.93 10.10
CA ALA A 6 13.11 3.13 9.74
C ALA A 6 13.33 4.44 8.98
N LEU A 7 12.42 4.81 8.06
CA LEU A 7 12.49 6.08 7.34
C LEU A 7 12.22 7.30 8.22
N LEU A 8 11.30 7.18 9.18
CA LEU A 8 10.99 8.23 10.15
C LEU A 8 12.06 8.36 11.24
N ARG A 9 12.71 7.25 11.63
CA ARG A 9 13.81 7.23 12.61
C ARG A 9 15.03 6.43 12.12
N PRO A 10 15.79 6.97 11.16
CA PRO A 10 16.94 6.28 10.53
C PRO A 10 17.99 5.78 11.50
N LYS A 11 18.27 6.57 12.55
CA LYS A 11 19.29 6.26 13.56
C LYS A 11 18.92 5.05 14.43
N ALA A 12 17.63 4.77 14.59
CA ALA A 12 17.15 3.65 15.41
C ALA A 12 17.13 2.32 14.65
N TRP A 13 17.31 2.34 13.31
CA TRP A 13 17.15 1.17 12.44
C TRP A 13 18.28 1.04 11.41
N PRO A 14 19.55 0.89 11.85
CA PRO A 14 20.69 0.86 10.93
C PRO A 14 20.66 -0.29 9.91
N ALA A 15 19.94 -1.38 10.18
CA ALA A 15 19.77 -2.48 9.24
C ALA A 15 19.00 -2.10 7.95
N PHE A 16 18.25 -1.00 7.95
CA PHE A 16 17.41 -0.57 6.82
C PHE A 16 17.99 0.61 6.04
N ARG A 17 19.28 0.96 6.25
CA ARG A 17 19.93 2.12 5.64
C ARG A 17 19.88 2.13 4.11
N TYR A 18 20.05 0.96 3.49
CA TYR A 18 19.98 0.84 2.04
C TYR A 18 18.58 1.16 1.51
N GLN A 19 17.56 0.52 2.09
CA GLN A 19 16.15 0.71 1.72
C GLN A 19 15.70 2.15 1.99
N GLU A 20 16.16 2.76 3.09
CA GLU A 20 15.94 4.17 3.39
C GLU A 20 16.46 5.08 2.27
N THR A 21 17.71 4.85 1.86
CA THR A 21 18.39 5.68 0.86
C THR A 21 17.70 5.60 -0.50
N GLU A 22 17.39 4.38 -0.96
CA GLU A 22 16.73 4.18 -2.25
C GLU A 22 15.32 4.77 -2.26
N LEU A 23 14.56 4.64 -1.17
CA LEU A 23 13.24 5.24 -1.10
C LEU A 23 13.32 6.78 -1.08
N ARG A 24 14.28 7.38 -0.36
CA ARG A 24 14.47 8.84 -0.37
C ARG A 24 14.74 9.38 -1.78
N LYS A 25 15.63 8.72 -2.54
CA LYS A 25 15.90 9.09 -3.95
C LYS A 25 14.65 9.02 -4.83
N ALA A 26 13.79 8.03 -4.62
CA ALA A 26 12.54 7.92 -5.35
C ALA A 26 11.56 9.05 -4.98
N LEU A 27 11.50 9.38 -3.69
CA LEU A 27 10.61 10.41 -3.14
C LEU A 27 11.05 11.84 -3.47
N GLU A 28 12.34 12.10 -3.70
CA GLU A 28 12.86 13.39 -4.17
C GLU A 28 12.19 13.88 -5.47
N LYS A 29 11.71 12.94 -6.29
CA LYS A 29 11.01 13.23 -7.55
C LYS A 29 9.53 13.58 -7.35
N ILE A 30 9.02 13.48 -6.13
CA ILE A 30 7.60 13.66 -5.80
C ILE A 30 7.47 14.92 -4.93
N ASN A 31 6.84 15.96 -5.47
CA ASN A 31 6.75 17.27 -4.83
C ASN A 31 6.07 17.25 -3.45
N VAL A 32 5.03 16.42 -3.29
CA VAL A 32 4.32 16.26 -2.02
C VAL A 32 4.04 14.79 -1.80
N TRP A 33 4.50 14.24 -0.68
CA TRP A 33 4.26 12.86 -0.29
C TRP A 33 4.09 12.75 1.22
N SER A 34 3.39 11.70 1.65
CA SER A 34 3.34 11.28 3.05
C SER A 34 3.45 9.76 3.11
N LEU A 35 4.08 9.25 4.17
CA LEU A 35 4.25 7.81 4.36
C LEU A 35 3.58 7.41 5.67
N CYS A 36 2.55 6.58 5.58
CA CYS A 36 1.79 6.09 6.73
C CYS A 36 1.98 4.57 6.88
N GLY A 37 2.33 4.13 8.09
CA GLY A 37 2.32 2.72 8.42
C GLY A 37 0.90 2.27 8.72
N VAL A 38 0.25 1.59 7.77
CA VAL A 38 -1.09 1.01 7.97
C VAL A 38 -0.99 -0.49 8.25
N THR A 39 -1.89 -1.00 9.09
CA THR A 39 -1.95 -2.45 9.36
C THR A 39 -2.47 -3.17 8.13
N ALA A 40 -2.10 -4.44 7.96
CA ALA A 40 -2.59 -5.26 6.85
C ALA A 40 -4.12 -5.30 6.81
N ARG A 41 -4.80 -5.23 7.98
CA ARG A 41 -6.25 -5.12 8.08
C ARG A 41 -6.79 -3.87 7.37
N LEU A 42 -6.21 -2.71 7.63
CA LEU A 42 -6.64 -1.44 7.01
C LEU A 42 -6.30 -1.38 5.51
N ASN A 43 -5.37 -2.21 5.05
CA ASN A 43 -4.98 -2.30 3.64
C ASN A 43 -5.51 -3.56 2.94
N ARG A 44 -6.50 -4.24 3.55
CA ARG A 44 -7.04 -5.51 3.04
C ARG A 44 -7.64 -5.36 1.64
N CYS A 45 -8.23 -4.20 1.33
CA CYS A 45 -8.73 -3.90 -0.01
C CYS A 45 -7.61 -3.93 -1.05
N ALA A 46 -6.55 -3.17 -0.82
CA ALA A 46 -5.42 -3.10 -1.76
C ALA A 46 -4.73 -4.46 -1.90
N ALA A 47 -4.59 -5.22 -0.81
CA ALA A 47 -4.04 -6.57 -0.83
C ALA A 47 -4.92 -7.53 -1.67
N LYS A 48 -6.24 -7.44 -1.54
CA LYS A 48 -7.19 -8.26 -2.32
C LYS A 48 -7.19 -7.87 -3.80
N VAL A 49 -7.05 -6.57 -4.11
CA VAL A 49 -6.84 -6.10 -5.50
C VAL A 49 -5.54 -6.67 -6.05
N ALA A 50 -4.43 -6.54 -5.32
CA ALA A 50 -3.13 -7.05 -5.75
C ALA A 50 -3.20 -8.56 -6.04
N ASN A 51 -3.79 -9.36 -5.14
CA ASN A 51 -3.97 -10.79 -5.35
C ASN A 51 -4.87 -11.11 -6.55
N SER A 52 -5.98 -10.38 -6.72
CA SER A 52 -6.87 -10.61 -7.87
C SER A 52 -6.17 -10.30 -9.19
N VAL A 53 -5.35 -9.25 -9.22
CA VAL A 53 -4.57 -8.90 -10.41
C VAL A 53 -3.46 -9.92 -10.67
N THR A 54 -2.69 -10.30 -9.65
CA THR A 54 -1.49 -11.12 -9.82
C THR A 54 -1.77 -12.62 -9.88
N MET A 55 -2.73 -13.13 -9.09
CA MET A 55 -3.03 -14.56 -8.99
C MET A 55 -4.24 -14.98 -9.82
N GLU A 56 -5.24 -14.11 -9.97
CA GLU A 56 -6.45 -14.41 -10.75
C GLU A 56 -6.39 -13.84 -12.18
N MET A 57 -5.24 -13.26 -12.56
CA MET A 57 -4.96 -12.67 -13.88
C MET A 57 -6.00 -11.64 -14.35
N ARG A 58 -6.63 -10.93 -13.40
CA ARG A 58 -7.73 -10.00 -13.65
C ARG A 58 -7.30 -8.61 -14.15
N TYR A 59 -6.15 -8.52 -14.81
CA TYR A 59 -5.53 -7.25 -15.25
C TYR A 59 -6.49 -6.35 -16.03
N GLN A 60 -7.22 -6.92 -16.99
CA GLN A 60 -8.10 -6.17 -17.90
C GLN A 60 -9.50 -5.92 -17.34
N SER A 61 -9.89 -6.64 -16.29
CA SER A 61 -11.26 -6.58 -15.78
C SER A 61 -11.60 -5.25 -15.11
N TYR A 62 -10.61 -4.60 -14.46
CA TYR A 62 -10.79 -3.29 -13.83
C TYR A 62 -10.91 -2.16 -14.86
N VAL A 63 -10.27 -2.31 -16.03
CA VAL A 63 -10.35 -1.34 -17.13
C VAL A 63 -11.63 -1.53 -17.96
N ALA A 64 -11.98 -2.78 -18.26
CA ALA A 64 -13.12 -3.09 -19.13
C ALA A 64 -14.49 -3.10 -18.41
N ARG A 65 -14.52 -3.51 -17.14
CA ARG A 65 -15.77 -3.68 -16.36
C ARG A 65 -15.84 -2.79 -15.12
N GLY A 66 -14.78 -2.06 -14.79
CA GLY A 66 -14.70 -1.24 -13.59
C GLY A 66 -14.48 -2.04 -12.31
N ALA A 67 -14.74 -1.41 -11.16
CA ALA A 67 -14.51 -1.99 -9.85
C ALA A 67 -15.43 -3.20 -9.57
N PRO A 68 -14.91 -4.35 -9.11
CA PRO A 68 -15.72 -5.50 -8.73
C PRO A 68 -16.68 -5.19 -7.57
N GLY A 69 -17.85 -5.83 -7.52
CA GLY A 69 -18.84 -5.61 -6.45
C GLY A 69 -18.27 -5.81 -5.05
N TRP A 70 -17.44 -6.84 -4.85
CA TRP A 70 -16.78 -7.09 -3.57
C TRP A 70 -15.90 -5.93 -3.09
N MET A 71 -15.38 -5.10 -4.00
CA MET A 71 -14.53 -3.96 -3.66
C MET A 71 -15.36 -2.86 -2.99
N HIS A 72 -16.56 -2.60 -3.49
CA HIS A 72 -17.49 -1.67 -2.88
C HIS A 72 -17.91 -2.14 -1.48
N ASP A 73 -18.26 -3.42 -1.35
CA ASP A 73 -18.66 -3.99 -0.05
C ASP A 73 -17.54 -3.89 0.99
N LEU A 74 -16.30 -4.14 0.57
CA LEU A 74 -15.14 -4.08 1.45
C LEU A 74 -14.83 -2.64 1.90
N LEU A 75 -14.94 -1.68 0.98
CA LEU A 75 -14.71 -0.26 1.29
C LEU A 75 -15.80 0.30 2.21
N GLU A 76 -17.06 -0.10 2.02
CA GLU A 76 -18.15 0.28 2.93
C GLU A 76 -18.00 -0.37 4.32
N ALA A 77 -17.55 -1.63 4.39
CA ALA A 77 -17.22 -2.27 5.66
C ALA A 77 -16.04 -1.56 6.37
N ASP A 78 -15.01 -1.14 5.61
CA ASP A 78 -13.87 -0.39 6.15
C ASP A 78 -14.29 0.98 6.72
N LYS A 79 -15.21 1.69 6.04
CA LYS A 79 -15.79 2.95 6.55
C LYS A 79 -16.52 2.76 7.87
N GLN A 80 -17.19 1.62 8.04
CA GLN A 80 -17.93 1.27 9.26
C GLN A 80 -17.02 0.72 10.37
N GLY A 81 -15.71 0.62 10.14
CA GLY A 81 -14.71 0.17 11.13
C GLY A 81 -14.64 -1.34 11.36
N ARG A 82 -15.32 -2.16 10.52
CA ARG A 82 -15.42 -3.62 10.67
C ARG A 82 -14.25 -4.36 10.04
#